data_AF-A0A5M9Z2F5-F1
#
_entry.id   AF-A0A5M9Z2F5-F1
#
_cell.length_a   1.000
_cell.length_b   1.000
_cell.length_c   1.000
_cell.angle_alpha   90.00
_cell.angle_beta   90.00
_cell.angle_gamma   90.00
#
_symmetry.space_group_name_H-M   'P 1'
#
loop_
_entity.id
_entity.type
_entity.pdbx_description
1 polymer ?
#
loop_
_entity_poly.entity_id
_entity_poly.type
_entity_poly.pdbx_seq_one_letter_code
_entity_poly.pdbx_strand_id
1 'polypeptide(L)'
;MKKYLIVLLASLGLGLLLLTSQTVQAVDNDDAAATNQTAPKYTGLKKVGKHYVYFDQAGKQRFKNTKTKKAYYWINKSGKVVGIRNYAKVISQLPEMPTGCEITAVTMMINFAGKKVTKQQAAKIMPRSSNSNKGFIGSPYKKYPLGYWVAPNGVKPVVKHYIGRAKNMTNCGLPAIKDKLINSHLVVAWVGMFDGISNHAITLTGYHGKTIYYNDPWTGTKRKIKQEIFATHWALDAHRALSY
;
A
#
# COMPACT_ATOMS: atom_id res chain seq x y z
N MET A 1 44.33 -34.63 -35.12
CA MET A 1 44.90 -35.32 -33.93
C MET A 1 43.80 -36.17 -33.29
N LYS A 2 43.95 -37.51 -33.38
CA LYS A 2 43.45 -38.65 -32.58
C LYS A 2 42.49 -38.33 -31.39
N LYS A 3 41.36 -39.02 -31.13
CA LYS A 3 41.10 -40.48 -31.02
C LYS A 3 39.59 -40.85 -31.01
N TYR A 4 39.25 -41.97 -31.67
CA TYR A 4 38.46 -43.19 -31.29
C TYR A 4 37.28 -43.06 -30.28
N LEU A 5 36.17 -43.83 -30.30
CA LEU A 5 35.97 -45.26 -30.61
C LEU A 5 34.45 -45.61 -30.71
N ILE A 6 34.18 -46.63 -31.52
CA ILE A 6 32.98 -47.44 -31.81
C ILE A 6 32.35 -48.12 -30.57
N VAL A 7 31.05 -48.49 -30.63
CA VAL A 7 30.37 -49.77 -30.22
C VAL A 7 28.84 -49.50 -30.22
N LEU A 8 27.87 -50.34 -30.61
CA LEU A 8 27.69 -51.51 -31.48
C LEU A 8 26.17 -51.81 -31.42
N LEU A 9 25.63 -52.41 -32.49
CA LEU A 9 24.23 -52.78 -32.69
C LEU A 9 23.66 -53.81 -31.69
N ALA A 10 22.33 -53.78 -31.50
CA ALA A 10 21.52 -54.99 -31.33
C ALA A 10 20.09 -54.81 -31.88
N SER A 11 19.79 -55.67 -32.85
CA SER A 11 18.53 -56.14 -33.46
C SER A 11 17.47 -56.60 -32.44
N LEU A 12 16.19 -56.96 -32.70
CA LEU A 12 15.34 -57.35 -33.84
C LEU A 12 13.91 -57.46 -33.23
N GLY A 13 12.83 -57.35 -34.00
CA GLY A 13 11.51 -57.77 -33.49
C GLY A 13 10.30 -57.31 -34.30
N LEU A 14 10.09 -57.94 -35.45
CA LEU A 14 8.87 -57.86 -36.27
C LEU A 14 7.73 -58.61 -35.55
N GLY A 15 6.50 -58.10 -35.59
CA GLY A 15 5.33 -58.80 -35.02
C GLY A 15 4.00 -58.13 -35.34
N LEU A 16 3.53 -58.34 -36.56
CA LEU A 16 2.18 -58.02 -37.03
C LEU A 16 1.19 -59.05 -36.44
N LEU A 17 0.09 -58.60 -35.80
CA LEU A 17 -1.11 -59.42 -35.64
C LEU A 17 -2.36 -58.56 -35.86
N LEU A 18 -3.14 -58.98 -36.84
CA LEU A 18 -4.42 -58.41 -37.27
C LEU A 18 -5.61 -58.98 -36.44
N LEU A 19 -6.71 -58.20 -36.47
CA LEU A 19 -8.13 -58.61 -36.34
C LEU A 19 -8.56 -59.07 -34.92
N THR A 20 -9.72 -58.72 -34.35
CA THR A 20 -11.07 -58.44 -34.87
C THR A 20 -11.86 -57.52 -33.92
N SER A 21 -12.84 -56.82 -34.47
CA SER A 21 -13.96 -56.17 -33.80
C SER A 21 -14.80 -57.11 -32.91
N GLN A 22 -15.25 -56.64 -31.74
CA GLN A 22 -16.67 -56.66 -31.33
C GLN A 22 -16.91 -55.90 -30.01
N THR A 23 -18.04 -55.23 -29.99
CA THR A 23 -18.62 -54.38 -28.95
C THR A 23 -19.19 -55.17 -27.77
N VAL A 24 -18.94 -54.73 -26.52
CA VAL A 24 -19.87 -54.90 -25.39
C VAL A 24 -19.71 -53.70 -24.44
N GLN A 25 -20.81 -53.01 -24.16
CA GLN A 25 -20.92 -52.01 -23.10
C GLN A 25 -20.84 -52.68 -21.73
N ALA A 26 -20.05 -52.11 -20.82
CA ALA A 26 -20.29 -52.22 -19.39
C ALA A 26 -20.07 -50.84 -18.78
N VAL A 27 -21.12 -50.36 -18.12
CA VAL A 27 -21.19 -49.14 -17.33
C VAL A 27 -20.45 -49.44 -16.03
N ASP A 28 -19.45 -48.63 -15.68
CA ASP A 28 -19.12 -48.40 -14.29
C ASP A 28 -18.67 -46.95 -14.13
N ASN A 29 -19.42 -46.26 -13.27
CA ASN A 29 -19.15 -44.91 -12.80
C ASN A 29 -17.88 -44.93 -11.96
N ASP A 30 -16.88 -44.16 -12.36
CA ASP A 30 -15.93 -43.60 -11.41
C ASP A 30 -16.05 -42.07 -11.45
N ASP A 31 -16.55 -41.56 -10.32
CA ASP A 31 -16.76 -40.17 -10.00
C ASP A 31 -15.48 -39.34 -10.14
N ALA A 32 -15.19 -38.87 -11.34
CA ALA A 32 -14.42 -37.65 -11.51
C ALA A 32 -15.36 -36.47 -11.20
N ALA A 33 -15.60 -36.22 -9.91
CA ALA A 33 -16.11 -34.94 -9.43
C ALA A 33 -15.07 -33.86 -9.72
N ALA A 34 -15.00 -33.44 -10.99
CA ALA A 34 -14.36 -32.22 -11.41
C ALA A 34 -15.08 -31.10 -10.68
N THR A 35 -14.47 -30.65 -9.57
CA THR A 35 -14.92 -29.47 -8.86
C THR A 35 -14.76 -28.29 -9.81
N ASN A 36 -15.85 -27.97 -10.51
CA ASN A 36 -16.05 -26.70 -11.21
C ASN A 36 -16.15 -25.60 -10.15
N GLN A 37 -15.05 -25.33 -9.43
CA GLN A 37 -14.93 -24.14 -8.61
C GLN A 37 -14.69 -22.96 -9.54
N THR A 38 -15.80 -22.41 -10.03
CA THR A 38 -15.83 -21.07 -10.62
C THR A 38 -15.06 -20.12 -9.70
N ALA A 39 -14.17 -19.31 -10.27
CA ALA A 39 -13.40 -18.33 -9.52
C ALA A 39 -14.31 -17.48 -8.61
N PRO A 40 -13.88 -17.16 -7.38
CA PRO A 40 -14.73 -16.44 -6.43
C PRO A 40 -15.13 -15.07 -6.98
N LYS A 41 -16.43 -14.76 -6.93
CA LYS A 41 -17.01 -13.50 -7.42
C LYS A 41 -16.32 -12.26 -6.82
N TYR A 42 -15.86 -12.34 -5.57
CA TYR A 42 -15.18 -11.26 -4.87
C TYR A 42 -14.05 -11.78 -3.98
N THR A 43 -12.93 -11.06 -3.94
CA THR A 43 -11.86 -11.24 -2.96
C THR A 43 -11.43 -9.88 -2.39
N GLY A 44 -10.87 -9.89 -1.18
CA GLY A 44 -10.34 -8.71 -0.51
C GLY A 44 -11.42 -7.77 0.04
N LEU A 45 -11.05 -6.51 0.24
CA LEU A 45 -11.94 -5.48 0.76
C LEU A 45 -12.96 -5.07 -0.30
N LYS A 46 -14.25 -5.03 0.06
CA LYS A 46 -15.33 -4.57 -0.80
C LYS A 46 -16.28 -3.66 -0.05
N LYS A 47 -16.80 -2.66 -0.75
CA LYS A 47 -17.85 -1.78 -0.24
C LYS A 47 -19.21 -2.42 -0.54
N VAL A 48 -20.00 -2.66 0.50
CA VAL A 48 -21.36 -3.21 0.44
C VAL A 48 -22.27 -2.21 1.15
N GLY A 49 -23.14 -1.55 0.38
CA GLY A 49 -23.90 -0.40 0.86
C GLY A 49 -22.99 0.70 1.43
N LYS A 50 -23.18 1.06 2.69
CA LYS A 50 -22.40 2.10 3.40
C LYS A 50 -21.20 1.57 4.16
N HIS A 51 -20.87 0.28 4.06
CA HIS A 51 -19.85 -0.37 4.88
C HIS A 51 -18.85 -1.15 4.04
N TYR A 52 -17.68 -1.39 4.61
CA TYR A 52 -16.69 -2.28 4.02
C TYR A 52 -16.76 -3.65 4.68
N VAL A 53 -16.64 -4.70 3.88
CA VAL A 53 -16.51 -6.10 4.30
C VAL A 53 -15.26 -6.68 3.64
N TYR A 54 -14.77 -7.81 4.16
CA TYR A 54 -13.59 -8.47 3.60
C TYR A 54 -13.93 -9.90 3.18
N PHE A 55 -13.55 -10.28 1.97
CA PHE A 55 -13.66 -11.65 1.43
C PHE A 55 -12.28 -12.31 1.37
N ASP A 56 -12.15 -13.57 1.78
CA ASP A 56 -10.91 -14.32 1.60
C ASP A 56 -10.71 -14.79 0.14
N GLN A 57 -9.64 -15.57 -0.09
CA GLN A 57 -9.28 -16.07 -1.41
C GLN A 57 -10.28 -17.10 -1.96
N ALA A 58 -11.13 -17.69 -1.11
CA ALA A 58 -12.23 -18.56 -1.54
C ALA A 58 -13.54 -17.78 -1.76
N GLY A 59 -13.52 -16.44 -1.61
CA GLY A 59 -14.69 -15.60 -1.73
C GLY A 59 -15.65 -15.66 -0.54
N LYS A 60 -15.21 -16.19 0.61
CA LYS A 60 -16.02 -16.22 1.83
C LYS A 60 -15.85 -14.93 2.62
N GLN A 61 -16.97 -14.31 3.01
CA GLN A 61 -16.92 -13.12 3.87
C GLN A 61 -16.32 -13.47 5.24
N ARG A 62 -15.45 -12.60 5.73
CA ARG A 62 -14.80 -12.72 7.03
C ARG A 62 -15.59 -11.98 8.10
N PHE A 63 -15.72 -12.62 9.26
CA PHE A 63 -16.37 -12.09 10.46
C PHE A 63 -15.42 -11.98 11.66
N LYS A 64 -14.14 -12.24 11.41
CA LYS A 64 -13.05 -12.14 12.39
C LYS A 64 -11.95 -11.27 11.82
N ASN A 65 -11.18 -10.62 12.69
CA ASN A 65 -10.01 -9.84 12.28
C ASN A 65 -9.14 -10.64 11.32
N THR A 66 -8.66 -9.98 10.28
CA THR A 66 -8.00 -10.64 9.16
C THR A 66 -6.68 -9.95 8.86
N LYS A 67 -5.60 -10.74 8.77
CA LYS A 67 -4.27 -10.29 8.39
C LYS A 67 -4.00 -10.65 6.94
N THR A 68 -3.35 -9.74 6.21
CA THR A 68 -2.86 -9.94 4.85
C THR A 68 -1.37 -9.60 4.79
N LYS A 69 -0.76 -9.80 3.63
CA LYS A 69 0.63 -9.33 3.38
C LYS A 69 0.74 -7.80 3.47
N LYS A 70 -0.32 -7.04 3.17
CA LYS A 70 -0.30 -5.56 3.08
C LYS A 70 -0.92 -4.84 4.28
N ALA A 71 -1.82 -5.48 5.03
CA ALA A 71 -2.56 -4.83 6.10
C ALA A 71 -3.17 -5.81 7.10
N TYR A 72 -3.51 -5.29 8.28
CA TYR A 72 -4.40 -5.92 9.26
C TYR A 72 -5.76 -5.22 9.24
N TYR A 73 -6.84 -5.98 9.23
CA TYR A 73 -8.22 -5.49 9.28
C TYR A 73 -8.89 -5.88 10.59
N TRP A 74 -9.48 -4.90 11.26
CA TRP A 74 -10.39 -5.15 12.39
C TRP A 74 -11.80 -5.33 11.86
N ILE A 75 -12.45 -6.44 12.22
CA ILE A 75 -13.78 -6.82 11.75
C ILE A 75 -14.67 -7.08 12.96
N ASN A 76 -15.83 -6.43 13.01
CA ASN A 76 -16.78 -6.63 14.10
C ASN A 76 -17.63 -7.92 13.90
N LYS A 77 -18.47 -8.26 14.88
CA LYS A 77 -19.33 -9.45 14.83
C LYS A 77 -20.29 -9.47 13.64
N SER A 78 -20.67 -8.32 13.08
CA SER A 78 -21.53 -8.22 11.89
C SER A 78 -20.77 -8.34 10.57
N GLY A 79 -19.45 -8.59 10.59
CA GLY A 79 -18.62 -8.72 9.38
C GLY A 79 -18.17 -7.38 8.79
N LYS A 80 -18.50 -6.25 9.42
CA LYS A 80 -18.06 -4.92 8.99
C LYS A 80 -16.61 -4.71 9.38
N VAL A 81 -15.81 -4.25 8.42
CA VAL A 81 -14.47 -3.73 8.67
C VAL A 81 -14.57 -2.37 9.36
N VAL A 82 -14.05 -2.30 10.58
CA VAL A 82 -14.12 -1.14 11.48
C VAL A 82 -12.78 -0.45 11.70
N GLY A 83 -11.71 -0.98 11.09
CA GLY A 83 -10.39 -0.40 11.15
C GLY A 83 -9.40 -1.13 10.24
N ILE A 84 -8.27 -0.48 10.01
CA ILE A 84 -7.17 -1.02 9.21
C ILE A 84 -5.83 -0.55 9.79
N ARG A 85 -4.79 -1.39 9.65
CA ARG A 85 -3.40 -0.98 9.79
C ARG A 85 -2.64 -1.43 8.55
N ASN A 86 -2.32 -0.49 7.67
CA ASN A 86 -1.51 -0.73 6.48
C ASN A 86 -0.03 -0.91 6.87
N TYR A 87 0.62 -1.95 6.34
CA TYR A 87 2.00 -2.30 6.66
C TYR A 87 3.01 -1.53 5.81
N ALA A 88 2.92 -0.20 5.85
CA ALA A 88 3.88 0.68 5.18
C ALA A 88 5.26 0.61 5.85
N LYS A 89 6.32 0.58 5.03
CA LYS A 89 7.70 0.72 5.52
C LYS A 89 7.91 2.15 6.01
N VAL A 90 8.51 2.29 7.19
CA VAL A 90 8.91 3.61 7.71
C VAL A 90 10.25 4.01 7.09
N ILE A 91 10.39 5.29 6.79
CA ILE A 91 11.60 5.90 6.24
C ILE A 91 11.91 7.12 7.12
N SER A 92 13.13 7.17 7.68
CA SER A 92 13.62 8.35 8.38
C SER A 92 14.08 9.41 7.38
N GLN A 93 13.83 10.69 7.67
CA GLN A 93 14.39 11.81 6.91
C GLN A 93 15.87 12.05 7.28
N LEU A 94 16.26 11.72 8.51
CA LEU A 94 17.59 11.96 9.05
C LEU A 94 18.58 10.84 8.72
N PRO A 95 19.89 11.15 8.67
CA PRO A 95 20.49 12.49 8.86
C PRO A 95 20.45 13.39 7.61
N GLU A 96 20.10 12.85 6.44
CA GLU A 96 20.35 13.50 5.16
C GLU A 96 19.44 14.70 4.87
N MET A 97 18.21 14.68 5.39
CA MET A 97 17.19 15.69 5.12
C MET A 97 16.63 16.30 6.41
N PRO A 98 17.36 17.21 7.07
CA PRO A 98 16.91 17.82 8.34
C PRO A 98 15.59 18.57 8.22
N THR A 99 15.18 19.00 7.03
CA THR A 99 13.88 19.68 6.76
C THR A 99 13.05 18.93 5.72
N GLY A 100 13.23 17.62 5.58
CA GLY A 100 12.57 16.81 4.56
C GLY A 100 11.39 15.97 5.04
N CYS A 101 10.66 16.40 6.07
CA CYS A 101 9.56 15.60 6.64
C CYS A 101 8.47 15.31 5.59
N GLU A 102 8.03 16.31 4.81
CA GLU A 102 6.97 16.15 3.83
C GLU A 102 7.36 15.23 2.69
N ILE A 103 8.55 15.44 2.11
CA ILE A 103 8.98 14.62 0.97
C ILE A 103 9.28 13.19 1.39
N THR A 104 9.78 12.98 2.61
CA THR A 104 9.97 11.63 3.18
C THR A 104 8.64 10.95 3.46
N ALA A 105 7.65 11.66 4.01
CA ALA A 105 6.30 11.16 4.20
C ALA A 105 5.61 10.81 2.86
N VAL A 106 5.71 11.70 1.87
CA VAL A 106 5.22 11.46 0.50
C VAL A 106 5.90 10.25 -0.12
N THR A 107 7.20 10.05 0.11
CA THR A 107 7.92 8.85 -0.36
C THR A 107 7.38 7.57 0.26
N MET A 108 7.06 7.55 1.55
CA MET A 108 6.42 6.40 2.20
C MET A 108 5.05 6.07 1.57
N MET A 109 4.24 7.10 1.29
CA MET A 109 2.96 6.96 0.61
C MET A 109 3.11 6.39 -0.81
N ILE A 110 4.03 6.93 -1.61
CA ILE A 110 4.33 6.49 -2.98
C ILE A 110 4.82 5.03 -2.99
N ASN A 111 5.70 4.66 -2.06
CA ASN A 111 6.22 3.29 -1.97
C ASN A 111 5.12 2.30 -1.59
N PHE A 112 4.22 2.67 -0.67
CA PHE A 112 3.09 1.81 -0.32
C PHE A 112 2.10 1.63 -1.48
N ALA A 113 1.99 2.62 -2.37
CA ALA A 113 1.23 2.54 -3.63
C ALA A 113 1.85 1.57 -4.66
N GLY A 114 2.99 0.94 -4.35
CA GLY A 114 3.65 -0.06 -5.20
C GLY A 114 4.75 0.51 -6.10
N LYS A 115 5.12 1.78 -5.92
CA LYS A 115 6.29 2.37 -6.62
C LYS A 115 7.56 2.11 -5.81
N LYS A 116 8.71 2.18 -6.47
CA LYS A 116 10.02 2.00 -5.84
C LYS A 116 10.82 3.29 -5.99
N VAL A 117 10.76 4.14 -4.98
CA VAL A 117 11.34 5.49 -5.01
C VAL A 117 12.08 5.77 -3.71
N THR A 118 13.28 6.33 -3.80
CA THR A 118 14.02 6.85 -2.64
C THR A 118 13.58 8.28 -2.30
N LYS A 119 13.77 8.71 -1.04
CA LYS A 119 13.45 10.08 -0.65
C LYS A 119 14.24 11.11 -1.47
N GLN A 120 15.47 10.78 -1.86
CA GLN A 120 16.31 11.60 -2.72
C GLN A 120 15.75 11.72 -4.15
N GLN A 121 15.27 10.61 -4.73
CA GLN A 121 14.62 10.64 -6.05
C GLN A 121 13.33 11.45 -6.03
N ALA A 122 12.52 11.34 -4.98
CA ALA A 122 11.33 12.17 -4.80
C ALA A 122 11.70 13.65 -4.63
N ALA A 123 12.71 13.97 -3.82
CA ALA A 123 13.18 15.33 -3.60
C ALA A 123 13.78 15.99 -4.85
N LYS A 124 14.41 15.20 -5.73
CA LYS A 124 14.99 15.70 -6.99
C LYS A 124 13.94 16.31 -7.92
N ILE A 125 12.73 15.75 -7.95
CA ILE A 125 11.64 16.25 -8.81
C ILE A 125 10.65 17.15 -8.07
N MET A 126 10.84 17.37 -6.77
CA MET A 126 10.00 18.23 -5.98
C MET A 126 10.22 19.69 -6.41
N PRO A 127 9.17 20.43 -6.84
CA PRO A 127 9.30 21.83 -7.20
C PRO A 127 9.95 22.65 -6.08
N ARG A 128 10.72 23.68 -6.44
CA ARG A 128 11.30 24.67 -5.52
C ARG A 128 10.67 26.03 -5.77
N SER A 129 10.39 26.77 -4.72
CA SER A 129 9.72 28.07 -4.79
C SER A 129 9.84 28.80 -3.45
N SER A 130 9.83 30.14 -3.46
CA SER A 130 9.70 30.94 -2.23
C SER A 130 8.28 30.88 -1.63
N ASN A 131 7.28 30.43 -2.42
CA ASN A 131 5.92 30.16 -1.98
C ASN A 131 5.71 28.65 -1.79
N SER A 132 5.41 28.23 -0.55
CA SER A 132 5.25 26.82 -0.16
C SER A 132 4.12 26.08 -0.89
N ASN A 133 3.11 26.79 -1.39
CA ASN A 133 2.03 26.21 -2.19
C ASN A 133 2.43 25.88 -3.63
N LYS A 134 3.57 26.43 -4.11
CA LYS A 134 4.09 26.18 -5.46
C LYS A 134 5.33 25.27 -5.46
N GLY A 135 6.00 25.10 -4.33
CA GLY A 135 7.18 24.24 -4.19
C GLY A 135 7.83 24.37 -2.82
N PHE A 136 8.87 23.59 -2.56
CA PHE A 136 9.62 23.60 -1.32
C PHE A 136 10.47 24.87 -1.19
N ILE A 137 10.40 25.50 -0.02
CA ILE A 137 11.16 26.72 0.32
C ILE A 137 12.56 26.33 0.80
N GLY A 138 13.59 26.80 0.12
CA GLY A 138 14.97 26.41 0.41
C GLY A 138 15.24 24.98 -0.04
N SER A 139 16.01 24.19 0.73
CA SER A 139 16.38 22.80 0.42
C SER A 139 16.13 21.83 1.58
N PRO A 140 15.51 20.65 1.35
CA PRO A 140 15.24 19.67 2.41
C PRO A 140 16.52 19.10 3.03
N TYR A 141 17.66 19.23 2.33
CA TYR A 141 19.00 18.82 2.76
C TYR A 141 19.70 19.85 3.66
N LYS A 142 19.05 20.98 3.97
CA LYS A 142 19.62 22.05 4.78
C LYS A 142 18.74 22.32 5.99
N LYS A 143 19.36 22.71 7.11
CA LYS A 143 18.65 23.19 8.29
C LYS A 143 18.01 24.56 8.00
N TYR A 144 17.02 24.94 8.80
CA TYR A 144 16.49 26.30 8.79
C TYR A 144 17.62 27.33 9.04
N PRO A 145 17.64 28.47 8.34
CA PRO A 145 16.62 28.98 7.40
C PRO A 145 16.78 28.55 5.93
N LEU A 146 17.86 27.84 5.59
CA LEU A 146 18.16 27.46 4.20
C LEU A 146 17.28 26.32 3.65
N GLY A 147 16.53 25.65 4.53
CA GLY A 147 15.43 24.75 4.19
C GLY A 147 14.30 25.01 5.18
N TYR A 148 13.06 24.97 4.70
CA TYR A 148 11.92 25.24 5.57
C TYR A 148 10.82 24.18 5.44
N TRP A 149 9.94 24.30 4.45
CA TRP A 149 8.79 23.40 4.32
C TRP A 149 8.17 23.48 2.91
N VAL A 150 7.22 22.58 2.65
CA VAL A 150 6.38 22.59 1.45
C VAL A 150 4.93 22.28 1.81
N ALA A 151 3.99 23.06 1.27
CA ALA A 151 2.56 22.82 1.47
C ALA A 151 2.07 21.69 0.54
N PRO A 152 0.89 21.09 0.80
CA PRO A 152 0.35 19.99 -0.01
C PRO A 152 0.36 20.26 -1.51
N ASN A 153 -0.02 21.46 -1.95
CA ASN A 153 -0.04 21.81 -3.38
C ASN A 153 1.36 21.86 -4.01
N GLY A 154 2.39 22.27 -3.27
CA GLY A 154 3.77 22.34 -3.76
C GLY A 154 4.40 20.97 -3.98
N VAL A 155 4.04 19.97 -3.15
CA VAL A 155 4.57 18.60 -3.27
C VAL A 155 3.64 17.66 -4.07
N LYS A 156 2.37 18.03 -4.27
CA LYS A 156 1.38 17.28 -5.06
C LYS A 156 1.89 16.83 -6.45
N PRO A 157 2.67 17.63 -7.21
CA PRO A 157 3.23 17.19 -8.49
C PRO A 157 4.11 15.93 -8.39
N VAL A 158 4.83 15.74 -7.28
CA VAL A 158 5.63 14.52 -7.03
C VAL A 158 4.74 13.29 -6.95
N VAL A 159 3.64 13.38 -6.19
CA VAL A 159 2.66 12.29 -6.07
C VAL A 159 2.03 11.98 -7.44
N LYS A 160 1.63 13.02 -8.18
CA LYS A 160 1.05 12.87 -9.53
C LYS A 160 2.05 12.23 -10.49
N HIS A 161 3.33 12.59 -10.42
CA HIS A 161 4.38 12.02 -11.27
C HIS A 161 4.50 10.49 -11.09
N TYR A 162 4.58 10.01 -9.84
CA TYR A 162 4.80 8.58 -9.59
C TYR A 162 3.53 7.72 -9.62
N ILE A 163 2.38 8.27 -9.21
CA ILE A 163 1.12 7.52 -9.07
C ILE A 163 0.13 7.81 -10.21
N GLY A 164 0.33 8.88 -10.98
CA GLY A 164 -0.57 9.34 -12.05
C GLY A 164 -1.73 10.21 -11.55
N ARG A 165 -2.07 10.12 -10.26
CA ARG A 165 -3.11 10.92 -9.59
C ARG A 165 -2.64 11.41 -8.23
N ALA A 166 -3.19 12.54 -7.79
CA ALA A 166 -2.95 13.09 -6.46
C ALA A 166 -4.15 13.96 -6.06
N LYS A 167 -4.57 13.87 -4.80
CA LYS A 167 -5.69 14.61 -4.23
C LYS A 167 -5.23 15.38 -3.00
N ASN A 168 -5.26 16.71 -3.10
CA ASN A 168 -5.19 17.56 -1.92
C ASN A 168 -6.48 17.37 -1.12
N MET A 169 -6.33 17.02 0.16
CA MET A 169 -7.39 16.72 1.11
C MET A 169 -7.41 17.72 2.27
N THR A 170 -6.76 18.88 2.12
CA THR A 170 -6.84 19.97 3.09
C THR A 170 -8.29 20.30 3.40
N ASN A 171 -8.60 20.49 4.69
CA ASN A 171 -9.95 20.75 5.23
C ASN A 171 -10.96 19.60 5.07
N CYS A 172 -10.54 18.39 4.68
CA CYS A 172 -11.44 17.24 4.74
C CYS A 172 -11.71 16.85 6.20
N GLY A 173 -12.82 16.14 6.45
CA GLY A 173 -13.09 15.57 7.77
C GLY A 173 -12.33 14.24 7.99
N LEU A 174 -12.15 13.84 9.25
CA LEU A 174 -11.62 12.52 9.63
C LEU A 174 -12.30 11.33 8.92
N PRO A 175 -13.62 11.31 8.64
CA PRO A 175 -14.22 10.24 7.85
C PRO A 175 -13.60 10.07 6.46
N ALA A 176 -13.22 11.15 5.77
CA ALA A 176 -12.57 11.09 4.46
C ALA A 176 -11.13 10.54 4.56
N ILE A 177 -10.40 10.90 5.62
CA ILE A 177 -9.09 10.31 5.93
C ILE A 177 -9.23 8.80 6.14
N LYS A 178 -10.18 8.38 6.97
CA LYS A 178 -10.45 6.96 7.25
C LYS A 178 -10.87 6.18 6.00
N ASP A 179 -11.68 6.79 5.12
CA ASP A 179 -12.06 6.18 3.84
C ASP A 179 -10.86 5.98 2.90
N LYS A 180 -9.91 6.91 2.85
CA LYS A 180 -8.64 6.67 2.12
C LYS A 180 -7.86 5.51 2.72
N LEU A 181 -7.66 5.52 4.04
CA LEU A 181 -6.84 4.52 4.73
C LEU A 181 -7.41 3.11 4.60
N ILE A 182 -8.73 2.94 4.74
CA ILE A 182 -9.39 1.62 4.62
C ILE A 182 -9.24 1.06 3.20
N ASN A 183 -9.24 1.92 2.17
CA ASN A 183 -8.95 1.54 0.78
C ASN A 183 -7.45 1.42 0.47
N SER A 184 -6.59 1.31 1.49
CA SER A 184 -5.13 1.22 1.34
C SER A 184 -4.49 2.38 0.57
N HIS A 185 -5.12 3.56 0.56
CA HIS A 185 -4.50 4.80 0.14
C HIS A 185 -4.00 5.55 1.39
N LEU A 186 -2.68 5.60 1.58
CA LEU A 186 -2.11 6.33 2.71
C LEU A 186 -2.39 7.83 2.57
N VAL A 187 -2.33 8.54 3.69
CA VAL A 187 -2.53 9.98 3.75
C VAL A 187 -1.33 10.62 4.42
N VAL A 188 -0.71 11.59 3.76
CA VAL A 188 0.26 12.48 4.42
C VAL A 188 -0.53 13.61 5.06
N ALA A 189 -0.31 13.84 6.36
CA ALA A 189 -0.93 14.92 7.11
C ALA A 189 0.16 15.83 7.68
N TRP A 190 -0.05 17.13 7.58
CA TRP A 190 0.80 18.11 8.25
C TRP A 190 0.24 18.36 9.63
N VAL A 191 1.11 18.51 10.62
CA VAL A 191 0.76 18.65 12.03
C VAL A 191 1.62 19.74 12.66
N GLY A 192 1.00 20.58 13.47
CA GLY A 192 1.66 21.68 14.17
C GLY A 192 2.02 21.31 15.60
N MET A 193 3.14 21.84 16.10
CA MET A 193 3.63 21.61 17.48
C MET A 193 3.73 20.12 17.85
N PHE A 194 4.32 19.32 16.97
CA PHE A 194 4.39 17.87 17.09
C PHE A 194 5.83 17.41 17.28
N ASP A 195 6.10 16.59 18.30
CA ASP A 195 7.45 16.14 18.68
C ASP A 195 8.47 17.30 18.86
N GLY A 196 8.00 18.47 19.33
CA GLY A 196 8.83 19.67 19.50
C GLY A 196 9.11 20.44 18.20
N ILE A 197 8.49 20.06 17.08
CA ILE A 197 8.64 20.72 15.78
C ILE A 197 7.40 21.58 15.51
N SER A 198 7.62 22.82 15.09
CA SER A 198 6.53 23.77 14.83
C SER A 198 5.65 23.36 13.65
N ASN A 199 6.25 22.87 12.57
CA ASN A 199 5.58 22.30 11.40
C ASN A 199 6.21 20.95 11.05
N HIS A 200 5.41 19.88 11.03
CA HIS A 200 5.86 18.53 10.73
C HIS A 200 4.88 17.84 9.77
N ALA A 201 5.33 16.77 9.10
CA ALA A 201 4.47 15.94 8.27
C ALA A 201 4.67 14.45 8.55
N ILE A 202 3.56 13.74 8.72
CA ILE A 202 3.52 12.33 9.06
C ILE A 202 2.70 11.54 8.03
N THR A 203 3.00 10.25 7.85
CA THR A 203 2.22 9.37 6.97
C THR A 203 1.24 8.54 7.78
N LEU A 204 -0.04 8.84 7.69
CA LEU A 204 -1.10 8.05 8.29
C LEU A 204 -1.21 6.69 7.59
N THR A 205 -1.21 5.62 8.38
CA THR A 205 -1.20 4.23 7.90
C THR A 205 -2.45 3.45 8.29
N GLY A 206 -3.27 3.97 9.19
CA GLY A 206 -4.48 3.27 9.58
C GLY A 206 -5.20 3.87 10.76
N TYR A 207 -6.28 3.21 11.17
CA TYR A 207 -7.04 3.57 12.35
C TYR A 207 -7.77 2.35 12.92
N HIS A 208 -8.07 2.39 14.21
CA HIS A 208 -9.02 1.49 14.85
C HIS A 208 -9.60 2.17 16.10
N GLY A 209 -10.94 2.23 16.20
CA GLY A 209 -11.61 3.03 17.23
C GLY A 209 -11.16 4.49 17.21
N LYS A 210 -10.71 4.99 18.37
CA LYS A 210 -10.13 6.34 18.54
C LYS A 210 -8.60 6.38 18.39
N THR A 211 -7.98 5.36 17.79
CA THR A 211 -6.53 5.34 17.55
C THR A 211 -6.21 5.58 16.07
N ILE A 212 -5.25 6.45 15.79
CA ILE A 212 -4.63 6.65 14.47
C ILE A 212 -3.23 6.03 14.50
N TYR A 213 -2.89 5.26 13.45
CA TYR A 213 -1.56 4.71 13.24
C TYR A 213 -0.85 5.53 12.18
N TYR A 214 0.44 5.82 12.38
CA TYR A 214 1.22 6.62 11.45
C TYR A 214 2.70 6.23 11.47
N ASN A 215 3.39 6.56 10.40
CA ASN A 215 4.84 6.52 10.31
C ASN A 215 5.37 7.94 10.42
N ASP A 216 6.40 8.10 11.26
CA ASP A 216 7.00 9.40 11.57
C ASP A 216 8.38 9.49 10.93
N PRO A 217 8.58 10.41 9.96
CA PRO A 217 9.87 10.55 9.28
C PRO A 217 10.93 11.21 10.16
N TRP A 218 10.56 11.93 11.23
CA TRP A 218 11.53 12.58 12.12
C TRP A 218 12.22 11.55 13.02
N THR A 219 11.42 10.73 13.71
CA THR A 219 11.93 9.68 14.59
C THR A 219 12.31 8.40 13.82
N GLY A 220 11.83 8.22 12.59
CA GLY A 220 12.03 7.00 11.81
C GLY A 220 11.25 5.80 12.33
N THR A 221 10.19 6.03 13.12
CA THR A 221 9.45 4.96 13.80
C THR A 221 7.97 4.84 13.37
N LYS A 222 7.37 3.67 13.63
CA LYS A 222 5.93 3.44 13.48
C LYS A 222 5.24 3.73 14.81
N ARG A 223 4.31 4.67 14.84
CA ARG A 223 3.67 5.15 16.08
C ARG A 223 2.15 5.09 16.00
N LYS A 224 1.52 5.37 17.13
CA LYS A 224 0.07 5.50 17.28
C LYS A 224 -0.24 6.69 18.16
N ILE A 225 -1.39 7.31 17.94
CA ILE A 225 -1.86 8.47 18.71
C ILE A 225 -3.37 8.40 18.85
N LYS A 226 -3.91 9.01 19.91
CA LYS A 226 -5.36 9.20 20.05
C LYS A 226 -5.85 10.16 18.95
N GLN A 227 -7.02 9.88 18.40
CA GLN A 227 -7.63 10.65 17.31
C GLN A 227 -7.83 12.12 17.70
N GLU A 228 -8.24 12.38 18.95
CA GLU A 228 -8.42 13.74 19.47
C GLU A 228 -7.10 14.54 19.48
N ILE A 229 -6.01 13.92 19.94
CA ILE A 229 -4.69 14.56 19.96
C ILE A 229 -4.19 14.80 18.53
N PHE A 230 -4.36 13.81 17.63
CA PHE A 230 -4.07 14.03 16.20
C PHE A 230 -4.87 15.20 15.63
N ALA A 231 -6.17 15.28 15.91
CA ALA A 231 -7.02 16.35 15.41
C ALA A 231 -6.56 17.73 15.90
N THR A 232 -6.13 17.86 17.15
CA THR A 232 -5.55 19.10 17.68
C THR A 232 -4.32 19.54 16.89
N HIS A 233 -3.33 18.66 16.70
CA HIS A 233 -2.12 19.02 15.96
C HIS A 233 -2.38 19.25 14.47
N TRP A 234 -3.30 18.49 13.88
CA TRP A 234 -3.71 18.69 12.49
C TRP A 234 -4.39 20.04 12.29
N ALA A 235 -5.22 20.48 13.24
CA ALA A 235 -5.86 21.78 13.23
C ALA A 235 -4.84 22.94 13.33
N LEU A 236 -3.82 22.77 14.18
CA LEU A 236 -2.73 23.75 14.31
C LEU A 236 -1.96 23.97 12.99
N ASP A 237 -1.98 22.99 12.08
CA ASP A 237 -1.43 23.13 10.72
C ASP A 237 -2.50 23.21 9.62
N ALA A 238 -3.61 23.89 9.94
CA ALA A 238 -4.68 24.21 9.00
C ALA A 238 -5.30 22.99 8.29
N HIS A 239 -5.40 21.86 8.99
CA HIS A 239 -6.02 20.63 8.49
C HIS A 239 -5.47 20.16 7.14
N ARG A 240 -4.17 20.36 6.88
CA ARG A 240 -3.54 20.00 5.61
C ARG A 240 -3.36 18.50 5.46
N ALA A 241 -3.74 17.97 4.31
CA ALA A 241 -3.57 16.56 4.00
C ALA A 241 -3.41 16.30 2.49
N LEU A 242 -2.72 15.23 2.13
CA LEU A 242 -2.49 14.82 0.74
C LEU A 242 -2.60 13.30 0.63
N SER A 243 -3.32 12.84 -0.39
CA SER A 243 -3.40 11.43 -0.78
C SER A 243 -3.47 11.31 -2.31
N TYR A 244 -3.92 10.17 -2.83
CA TYR A 244 -4.07 9.91 -4.26
C TYR A 244 -5.37 9.18 -4.56
#